data_AF-A0A961H251-F1
#
_entry.id   AF-A0A961H251-F1
#
_cell.length_a   1.000
_cell.length_b   1.000
_cell.length_c   1.000
_cell.angle_alpha   90.00
_cell.angle_beta   90.00
_cell.angle_gamma   90.00
#
_symmetry.space_group_name_H-M   'P 1'
#
loop_
_entity.id
_entity.type
_entity.pdbx_description
1 polymer ?
#
loop_
_entity_poly.entity_id
_entity_poly.type
_entity_poly.pdbx_seq_one_letter_code
_entity_poly.pdbx_strand_id
1 'polypeptide(L)'
;MRASDTAYAALRDDILHGEFPPGAAFAEVEQAQRLNLSRTPIREAFARLAAEGLLVALSGRGYVVSELSRQTIVELFELRQVL
;
A
#
# COMPACT_ATOMS: atom_id res chain seq x y z
N MET A 1 18.55 -7.88 -4.68
CA MET A 1 17.26 -7.26 -4.34
C MET A 1 16.83 -7.81 -2.99
N ARG A 2 16.46 -6.98 -2.00
CA ARG A 2 16.05 -7.47 -0.67
C ARG A 2 14.60 -7.98 -0.73
N ALA A 3 14.25 -8.90 0.17
CA ALA A 3 12.88 -9.43 0.24
C ALA A 3 11.81 -8.34 0.47
N SER A 4 12.15 -7.28 1.23
CA SER A 4 11.25 -6.13 1.43
C SER A 4 11.08 -5.26 0.19
N ASP A 5 12.07 -5.21 -0.71
CA ASP A 5 11.93 -4.52 -2.00
C ASP A 5 10.97 -5.27 -2.92
N THR A 6 11.08 -6.60 -2.97
CA THR A 6 10.14 -7.45 -3.71
C THR A 6 8.72 -7.31 -3.19
N ALA A 7 8.54 -7.36 -1.85
CA ALA A 7 7.23 -7.20 -1.22
C ALA A 7 6.62 -5.82 -1.54
N TYR A 8 7.40 -4.76 -1.40
CA TYR A 8 6.97 -3.41 -1.70
C TYR A 8 6.53 -3.27 -3.16
N ALA A 9 7.34 -3.73 -4.12
CA ALA A 9 7.04 -3.60 -5.53
C ALA A 9 5.74 -4.32 -5.90
N ALA A 10 5.56 -5.57 -5.45
CA ALA A 10 4.36 -6.35 -5.72
C ALA A 10 3.10 -5.71 -5.12
N LEU A 11 3.13 -5.35 -3.83
CA LEU A 11 1.98 -4.76 -3.15
C LEU A 11 1.61 -3.39 -3.72
N ARG A 12 2.61 -2.57 -4.09
CA ARG A 12 2.38 -1.28 -4.75
C ARG A 12 1.70 -1.48 -6.09
N ASP A 13 2.18 -2.42 -6.88
CA ASP A 13 1.62 -2.72 -8.20
C ASP A 13 0.15 -3.15 -8.09
N ASP A 14 -0.15 -4.07 -7.16
CA ASP A 14 -1.52 -4.54 -6.91
C ASP A 14 -2.46 -3.39 -6.48
N ILE A 15 -2.00 -2.49 -5.61
CA ILE A 15 -2.79 -1.32 -5.18
C ILE A 15 -3.05 -0.38 -6.36
N LEU A 16 -2.03 -0.10 -7.18
CA LEU A 16 -2.15 0.84 -8.31
C LEU A 16 -3.01 0.29 -9.45
N HIS A 17 -2.98 -1.03 -9.67
CA HIS A 17 -3.85 -1.69 -10.65
C HIS A 17 -5.28 -1.92 -10.12
N GLY A 18 -5.52 -1.66 -8.83
CA GLY A 18 -6.85 -1.79 -8.22
C GLY A 18 -7.25 -3.22 -7.89
N GLU A 19 -6.28 -4.15 -7.82
CA GLU A 19 -6.49 -5.51 -7.31
C GLU A 19 -6.98 -5.48 -5.85
N PHE A 20 -6.59 -4.43 -5.12
CA PHE A 20 -7.14 -4.11 -3.81
C PHE A 20 -7.90 -2.78 -3.86
N PRO A 21 -9.23 -2.78 -3.62
CA PRO A 21 -10.00 -1.56 -3.61
C PRO A 21 -9.63 -0.66 -2.42
N PRO A 22 -9.88 0.65 -2.49
CA PRO A 22 -9.73 1.53 -1.34
C PRO A 22 -10.56 1.02 -0.15
N GLY A 23 -9.99 1.08 1.05
CA GLY A 23 -10.56 0.50 2.27
C GLY A 23 -10.25 -0.98 2.49
N ALA A 24 -9.66 -1.70 1.53
CA ALA A 24 -9.29 -3.11 1.70
C ALA A 24 -8.27 -3.28 2.83
N ALA A 25 -8.53 -4.23 3.74
CA ALA A 25 -7.64 -4.53 4.86
C ALA A 25 -6.48 -5.44 4.44
N PHE A 26 -5.29 -5.10 4.91
CA PHE A 26 -4.03 -5.80 4.67
C PHE A 26 -3.51 -6.37 5.99
N ALA A 27 -3.44 -7.69 6.08
CA ALA A 27 -2.82 -8.39 7.20
C ALA A 27 -1.41 -8.86 6.86
N GLU A 28 -0.44 -8.65 7.76
CA GLU A 28 0.96 -9.05 7.54
C GLU A 28 1.09 -10.56 7.27
N VAL A 29 0.32 -11.38 7.99
CA VAL A 29 0.35 -12.85 7.87
C VAL A 29 -0.14 -13.30 6.50
N GLU A 30 -1.23 -12.71 6.03
CA GLU A 30 -1.85 -13.05 4.75
C GLU A 30 -0.94 -12.67 3.59
N GLN A 31 -0.40 -11.44 3.59
CA GLN A 31 0.49 -11.00 2.52
C GLN A 31 1.84 -11.74 2.54
N ALA A 32 2.32 -12.13 3.72
CA ALA A 32 3.47 -13.01 3.86
C ALA A 32 3.23 -14.37 3.18
N GLN A 33 2.07 -14.99 3.40
CA GLN A 33 1.71 -16.25 2.74
C GLN A 33 1.53 -16.06 1.23
N ARG A 34 0.81 -15.03 0.79
CA ARG A 34 0.54 -14.76 -0.64
C ARG A 34 1.82 -14.56 -1.45
N LEU A 35 2.79 -13.83 -0.88
CA LEU A 35 4.06 -13.55 -1.55
C LEU A 35 5.15 -14.59 -1.24
N ASN A 36 4.85 -15.62 -0.44
CA ASN A 36 5.80 -16.62 0.04
C ASN A 36 7.04 -15.99 0.70
N LEU A 37 6.80 -15.00 1.57
CA LEU A 37 7.81 -14.25 2.33
C LEU A 37 7.55 -14.36 3.84
N SER A 38 8.54 -13.99 4.66
CA SER A 38 8.33 -13.88 6.10
C SER A 38 7.61 -12.56 6.46
N ARG A 39 7.13 -12.43 7.70
CA ARG A 39 6.41 -11.23 8.16
C ARG A 39 7.28 -9.97 8.22
N THR A 40 8.58 -10.11 8.49
CA THR A 40 9.50 -8.98 8.62
C THR A 40 9.57 -8.11 7.34
N PRO A 41 9.84 -8.66 6.13
CA PRO A 41 9.87 -7.87 4.90
C PRO A 41 8.49 -7.32 4.52
N ILE A 42 7.40 -8.01 4.86
CA ILE A 42 6.03 -7.50 4.64
C ILE A 42 5.78 -6.26 5.50
N ARG A 43 6.14 -6.31 6.79
CA ARG A 43 5.99 -5.16 7.69
C ARG A 43 6.83 -3.96 7.24
N GLU A 44 8.05 -4.18 6.75
CA GLU A 44 8.87 -3.13 6.15
C GLU A 44 8.23 -2.53 4.89
N ALA A 45 7.68 -3.37 4.02
CA ALA A 45 6.96 -2.93 2.82
C ALA A 45 5.71 -2.12 3.18
N PHE A 46 4.91 -2.57 4.14
CA PHE A 46 3.74 -1.85 4.64
C PHE A 46 4.09 -0.49 5.22
N ALA A 47 5.15 -0.41 6.03
CA ALA A 47 5.61 0.85 6.58
C ALA A 47 6.00 1.86 5.48
N ARG A 48 6.65 1.38 4.41
CA ARG A 48 6.98 2.20 3.23
C ARG A 48 5.73 2.66 2.48
N LEU A 49 4.80 1.74 2.18
CA LEU A 49 3.53 2.06 1.52
C LEU A 49 2.68 3.04 2.34
N ALA A 50 2.74 2.96 3.67
CA ALA A 50 2.06 3.89 4.55
C ALA A 50 2.73 5.28 4.56
N ALA A 51 4.07 5.34 4.54
CA ALA A 51 4.79 6.60 4.37
C ALA A 51 4.49 7.30 3.02
N GLU A 52 4.14 6.52 1.99
CA GLU A 52 3.68 7.02 0.68
C GLU A 52 2.17 7.33 0.63
N GLY A 53 1.43 7.07 1.71
CA GLY A 53 -0.01 7.32 1.77
C GLY A 53 -0.88 6.31 1.00
N LEU A 54 -0.30 5.23 0.49
CA LEU A 54 -1.04 4.14 -0.18
C LEU A 54 -1.73 3.22 0.81
N LEU A 55 -1.17 3.10 2.01
CA LEU A 55 -1.75 2.37 3.13
C LEU A 55 -1.93 3.30 4.35
N VAL A 56 -2.89 2.97 5.21
CA VAL A 56 -3.10 3.61 6.51
C VAL A 56 -3.01 2.54 7.59
N ALA A 57 -2.21 2.77 8.63
CA ALA A 57 -2.09 1.84 9.74
C ALA A 57 -3.35 1.86 10.61
N LEU A 58 -3.90 0.69 10.91
CA LEU A 58 -4.97 0.52 11.88
C LEU A 58 -4.39 0.36 13.29
N SER A 59 -5.14 0.76 14.32
CA SER A 59 -4.79 0.64 15.74
C SER A 59 -4.52 -0.80 16.23
N GLY A 60 -4.57 -1.81 15.35
CA GLY A 60 -4.12 -3.17 15.58
C GLY A 60 -3.52 -3.79 14.32
N ARG A 61 -2.23 -4.15 14.38
CA ARG A 61 -1.40 -5.00 13.48
C ARG A 61 -1.83 -5.19 12.02
N GLY A 62 -2.39 -4.16 11.39
CA GLY A 62 -2.97 -4.23 10.07
C GLY A 62 -2.98 -2.87 9.41
N TYR A 63 -3.12 -2.88 8.10
CA TYR A 63 -3.17 -1.68 7.28
C TYR A 63 -4.46 -1.70 6.46
N VAL A 64 -4.89 -0.56 5.96
CA VAL A 64 -5.96 -0.47 4.96
C VAL A 64 -5.48 0.30 3.75
N VAL A 65 -5.95 -0.06 2.56
CA VAL A 65 -5.70 0.74 1.35
C VAL A 65 -6.35 2.10 1.52
N SER A 66 -5.57 3.15 1.31
CA SER A 66 -6.02 4.52 1.48
C SER A 66 -7.16 4.86 0.52
N GLU A 67 -8.23 5.47 1.05
CA GLU A 67 -9.35 6.04 0.26
C GLU A 67 -8.88 7.11 -0.73
N LEU A 68 -7.77 7.77 -0.39
CA LEU A 68 -7.15 8.82 -1.19
C LEU A 68 -6.38 8.29 -2.41
N SER A 69 -6.17 6.98 -2.58
CA SER A 69 -5.43 6.43 -3.73
C SER A 69 -6.07 6.79 -5.09
N ARG A 70 -7.39 7.03 -5.14
CA ARG A 70 -8.09 7.60 -6.30
C ARG A 70 -8.37 9.10 -6.18
N GLN A 71 -8.64 9.61 -4.97
CA GLN A 71 -9.01 11.02 -4.76
C GLN A 71 -7.82 11.98 -4.88
N THR A 72 -6.62 11.58 -4.44
CA THR A 72 -5.40 12.39 -4.58
C THR A 72 -5.00 12.60 -6.03
N ILE A 73 -5.36 11.69 -6.95
CA ILE A 73 -5.19 11.92 -8.39
C ILE A 73 -6.01 13.16 -8.81
N VAL A 74 -7.26 13.28 -8.35
CA VAL A 74 -8.10 14.44 -8.67
C VAL A 74 -7.54 15.72 -8.05
N GLU A 75 -7.10 15.69 -6.79
CA GLU A 75 -6.53 16.87 -6.12
C GLU A 75 -5.19 17.34 -6.75
N LEU A 76 -4.36 16.42 -7.23
CA LEU A 76 -3.14 16.76 -8.01
C LEU A 76 -3.46 17.31 -9.41
N PHE A 77 -4.60 16.94 -10.00
CA PHE A 77 -5.05 17.52 -11.26
C PHE A 77 -5.67 18.91 -11.09
N GLU A 78 -6.30 19.23 -9.95
CA GLU A 78 -6.81 20.59 -9.68
C GLU A 78 -5.67 21.61 -9.49
N LEU A 79 -4.53 21.20 -8.94
CA LEU A 79 -3.33 22.06 -8.83
C LEU A 79 -2.69 22.42 -10.17
N ARG A 80 -3.05 21.74 -11.27
CA ARG A 80 -2.54 22.02 -12.63
C ARG A 80 -3.39 23.00 -13.43
N GLN A 81 -4.54 23.47 -12.93
CA GLN A 81 -5.35 24.47 -13.63
C GLN A 81 -5.08 25.92 -13.21
N VAL A 82 -4.14 26.16 -12.28
CA VAL A 82 -3.83 27.49 -11.74
C VAL A 82 -2.44 28.02 -12.18
N LEU A 83 -1.74 27.32 -13.09
CA LEU A 83 -0.50 27.78 -13.71
C LEU A 83 -0.68 27.90 -15.23
#